data_AF-A0A1G0UME1-F1
#
_entry.id   AF-A0A1G0UME1-F1
#
_cell.length_a   1.000
_cell.length_b   1.000
_cell.length_c   1.000
_cell.angle_alpha   90.00
_cell.angle_beta   90.00
_cell.angle_gamma   90.00
#
_symmetry.space_group_name_H-M   'P 1'
#
loop_
_entity.id
_entity.type
_entity.pdbx_description
1 polymer ?
#
loop_
_entity_poly.entity_id
_entity_poly.type
_entity_poly.pdbx_seq_one_letter_code
_entity_poly.pdbx_strand_id
1 'polypeptide(L)'
;MKVINDVIVGFVKLLPKSVVHIFAKKYIAGTTLEDAVRVVQELNNKGIVATMDVLGEAVNTKRESEEAMKECLMVLDAINKHNLDSNLSLKPTQLGLIIDKQFCQEQISAILEKAKGYKNFVRIDMEDSSTTDATLELHNKLKERYSNVGVVVQAYLKRTYNDVEKQNKLGTNYRLCKGIYVEPAEIAFKERQEVRDNFLKTLEKIFDDGNYVGIATHDDYLVKGAYELIRKKNISKSRYEFQMLYGVKEDLRDKINADGHKIRIYVPFGEHWYKYSIRRLQENPNMAWYITKSIFSFS
;
A
#
# COMPACT_ATOMS: atom_id res chain seq x y z
N MET A 1 0.30 27.57 -9.62
CA MET A 1 0.23 26.38 -8.72
C MET A 1 1.38 25.39 -8.95
N LYS A 2 1.68 24.96 -10.19
CA LYS A 2 2.79 24.01 -10.48
C LYS A 2 4.16 24.50 -9.98
N VAL A 3 4.53 25.74 -10.30
CA VAL A 3 5.80 26.37 -9.86
C VAL A 3 5.94 26.46 -8.34
N ILE A 4 4.83 26.74 -7.63
CA ILE A 4 4.83 26.80 -6.15
C ILE A 4 5.00 25.40 -5.55
N ASN A 5 4.34 24.38 -6.12
CA ASN A 5 4.52 22.99 -5.69
C ASN A 5 5.95 22.49 -5.96
N ASP A 6 6.56 22.84 -7.10
CA ASP A 6 7.92 22.41 -7.44
C ASP A 6 8.97 23.05 -6.50
N VAL A 7 8.79 24.32 -6.13
CA VAL A 7 9.62 25.02 -5.13
C VAL A 7 9.46 24.40 -3.74
N ILE A 8 8.22 24.10 -3.34
CA ILE A 8 7.92 23.46 -2.06
C ILE A 8 8.51 22.04 -1.99
N VAL A 9 8.42 21.26 -3.07
CA VAL A 9 9.02 19.93 -3.20
C VAL A 9 10.56 20.00 -3.16
N GLY A 10 11.15 21.00 -3.81
CA GLY A 10 12.58 21.29 -3.74
C GLY A 10 13.03 21.62 -2.31
N PHE A 11 12.25 22.43 -1.59
CA PHE A 11 12.53 22.80 -0.20
C PHE A 11 12.45 21.61 0.77
N VAL A 12 11.49 20.70 0.58
CA VAL A 12 11.37 19.47 1.40
C VAL A 12 12.63 18.60 1.31
N LYS A 13 13.32 18.56 0.17
CA LYS A 13 14.58 17.82 0.00
C LYS A 13 15.76 18.46 0.77
N LEU A 14 15.66 19.76 1.09
CA LEU A 14 16.69 20.53 1.77
C LEU A 14 16.50 20.56 3.30
N LEU A 15 15.40 20.00 3.82
CA LEU A 15 15.15 19.96 5.25
C LEU A 15 16.12 19.01 5.97
N PRO A 16 16.62 19.39 7.18
CA PRO A 16 17.38 18.48 8.01
C PRO A 16 16.61 17.20 8.32
N LYS A 17 17.31 16.05 8.37
CA LYS A 17 16.69 14.75 8.70
C LYS A 17 15.86 14.80 9.98
N SER A 18 16.29 15.55 10.99
CA SER A 18 15.55 15.75 12.25
C SER A 18 14.19 16.42 12.05
N VAL A 19 14.08 17.40 11.15
CA VAL A 19 12.83 18.09 10.83
C VAL A 19 11.90 17.14 10.06
N VAL A 20 12.41 16.44 9.05
CA VAL A 20 11.62 15.43 8.30
C VAL A 20 11.14 14.32 9.23
N HIS A 21 11.94 13.94 10.23
CA HIS A 21 11.60 12.92 11.23
C HIS A 21 10.38 13.32 12.09
N ILE A 22 10.27 14.58 12.51
CA ILE A 22 9.14 15.08 13.30
C ILE A 22 7.82 14.87 12.55
N PHE A 23 7.80 15.11 11.23
CA PHE A 23 6.61 14.89 10.40
C PHE A 23 6.41 13.43 10.03
N ALA A 24 7.50 12.70 9.75
CA ALA A 24 7.47 11.27 9.43
C ALA A 24 6.89 10.42 10.56
N LYS A 25 7.14 10.78 11.83
CA LYS A 25 6.61 10.09 13.02
C LYS A 25 5.09 9.92 13.02
N LYS A 26 4.35 10.79 12.33
CA LYS A 26 2.90 10.66 12.21
C LYS A 26 2.49 9.55 11.23
N TYR A 27 3.34 9.23 10.26
CA TYR A 27 3.01 8.39 9.10
C TYR A 27 3.73 7.04 9.09
N ILE A 28 4.63 6.80 10.03
CA ILE A 28 5.31 5.53 10.27
C ILE A 28 5.07 5.11 11.72
N ALA A 29 5.04 3.80 11.98
CA ALA A 29 4.89 3.32 13.36
C ALA A 29 6.13 3.63 14.21
N GLY A 30 7.30 3.58 13.57
CA GLY A 30 8.60 3.81 14.18
C GLY A 30 9.69 3.14 13.35
N THR A 31 10.86 2.94 13.96
CA THR A 31 12.03 2.38 13.26
C THR A 31 12.23 0.89 13.52
N THR A 32 11.54 0.31 14.52
CA THR A 32 11.69 -1.11 14.87
C THR A 32 10.40 -1.90 14.66
N LEU A 33 10.51 -3.22 14.69
CA LEU A 33 9.36 -4.12 14.61
C LEU A 33 8.44 -3.97 15.82
N GLU A 34 8.99 -3.71 17.00
CA GLU A 34 8.25 -3.49 18.24
C GLU A 34 7.37 -2.24 18.17
N ASP A 35 7.85 -1.18 17.51
CA ASP A 35 7.05 0.02 17.25
C ASP A 35 5.81 -0.32 16.41
N ALA A 36 5.99 -1.13 15.37
CA ALA A 36 4.92 -1.58 14.51
C ALA A 36 3.93 -2.50 15.26
N VAL A 37 4.43 -3.43 16.08
CA VAL A 37 3.59 -4.28 16.94
C VAL A 37 2.72 -3.42 17.86
N ARG A 38 3.29 -2.43 18.57
CA ARG A 38 2.53 -1.53 19.45
C ARG A 38 1.43 -0.80 18.70
N VAL A 39 1.75 -0.19 17.55
CA VAL A 39 0.77 0.54 16.73
C VAL A 39 -0.35 -0.39 16.24
N VAL A 40 -0.02 -1.59 15.80
CA VAL A 40 -1.01 -2.56 15.33
C VAL A 40 -1.92 -3.02 16.47
N GLN A 41 -1.39 -3.23 17.69
CA GLN A 41 -2.21 -3.55 18.86
C GLN A 41 -3.19 -2.41 19.20
N GLU A 42 -2.74 -1.16 19.16
CA GLU A 42 -3.60 0.02 19.37
C GLU A 42 -4.72 0.11 18.33
N LEU A 43 -4.45 -0.23 17.07
CA LEU A 43 -5.45 -0.28 16.01
C LEU A 43 -6.43 -1.45 16.21
N ASN A 44 -5.93 -2.65 16.51
CA ASN A 44 -6.74 -3.84 16.72
C ASN A 44 -7.70 -3.65 17.92
N ASN A 45 -7.26 -2.97 18.98
CA ASN A 45 -8.11 -2.62 20.13
C ASN A 45 -9.29 -1.69 19.76
N LYS A 46 -9.22 -1.01 18.60
CA LYS A 46 -10.31 -0.19 18.03
C LYS A 46 -11.13 -0.93 16.98
N GLY A 47 -10.92 -2.23 16.80
CA GLY A 47 -11.56 -3.02 15.74
C GLY A 47 -11.00 -2.77 14.34
N ILE A 48 -9.85 -2.10 14.24
CA ILE A 48 -9.19 -1.75 12.97
C ILE A 48 -8.08 -2.77 12.70
N VAL A 49 -8.08 -3.34 11.50
CA VAL A 49 -7.06 -4.32 11.09
C VAL A 49 -5.86 -3.62 10.46
N ALA A 50 -4.73 -4.32 10.30
CA ALA A 50 -3.51 -3.70 9.76
C ALA A 50 -2.86 -4.49 8.62
N THR A 51 -1.93 -3.84 7.93
CA THR A 51 -0.90 -4.49 7.13
C THR A 51 0.43 -3.88 7.51
N MET A 52 1.41 -4.70 7.81
CA MET A 52 2.76 -4.26 8.16
C MET A 52 3.62 -4.26 6.90
N ASP A 53 4.37 -3.18 6.70
CA ASP A 53 5.32 -3.00 5.60
C ASP A 53 6.68 -2.62 6.17
N VAL A 54 7.69 -3.43 5.87
CA VAL A 54 9.07 -3.12 6.22
C VAL A 54 9.62 -2.14 5.19
N LEU A 55 9.93 -0.93 5.62
CA LEU A 55 10.43 0.11 4.75
C LEU A 55 11.84 -0.24 4.28
N GLY A 56 11.98 -0.38 2.97
CA GLY A 56 13.25 -0.41 2.28
C GLY A 56 13.07 -0.07 0.80
N GLU A 57 14.16 -0.12 0.06
CA GLU A 57 14.17 0.19 -1.37
C GLU A 57 14.56 -1.03 -2.19
N ALA A 58 14.39 -0.92 -3.52
CA ALA A 58 14.90 -1.92 -4.44
C ALA A 58 16.36 -2.25 -4.12
N VAL A 59 16.64 -3.54 -4.02
CA VAL A 59 17.97 -4.06 -3.69
C VAL A 59 18.71 -4.46 -4.96
N ASN A 60 20.04 -4.39 -4.92
CA ASN A 60 20.88 -4.67 -6.09
C ASN A 60 21.67 -5.97 -5.95
N THR A 61 21.62 -6.60 -4.78
CA THR A 61 22.34 -7.85 -4.50
C THR A 61 21.41 -8.92 -3.92
N LYS A 62 21.69 -10.20 -4.21
CA LYS A 62 20.94 -11.33 -3.63
C LYS A 62 21.02 -11.31 -2.10
N ARG A 63 22.16 -10.91 -1.52
CA ARG A 63 22.35 -10.81 -0.05
C ARG A 63 21.39 -9.82 0.60
N GLU A 64 21.28 -8.60 0.07
CA GLU A 64 20.33 -7.59 0.58
C GLU A 64 18.88 -8.09 0.44
N SER A 65 18.60 -8.87 -0.60
CA SER A 65 17.30 -9.47 -0.82
C SER A 65 16.95 -10.55 0.21
N GLU A 66 17.93 -11.39 0.56
CA GLU A 66 17.80 -12.37 1.63
C GLU A 66 17.60 -11.72 3.00
N GLU A 67 18.22 -10.55 3.23
CA GLU A 67 17.99 -9.73 4.43
C GLU A 67 16.55 -9.21 4.48
N ALA A 68 16.04 -8.64 3.38
CA ALA A 68 14.64 -8.21 3.28
C ALA A 68 13.64 -9.39 3.45
N MET A 69 13.97 -10.57 2.93
CA MET A 69 13.18 -11.79 3.16
C MET A 69 13.16 -12.15 4.65
N LYS A 70 14.29 -12.10 5.36
CA LYS A 70 14.35 -12.38 6.81
C LYS A 70 13.48 -11.40 7.59
N GLU A 71 13.50 -10.12 7.25
CA GLU A 71 12.63 -9.11 7.88
C GLU A 71 11.14 -9.44 7.67
N CYS A 72 10.75 -9.84 6.46
CA CYS A 72 9.38 -10.29 6.18
C CYS A 72 8.98 -11.50 7.06
N LEU A 73 9.88 -12.48 7.24
CA LEU A 73 9.63 -13.63 8.09
C LEU A 73 9.50 -13.24 9.56
N MET A 74 10.30 -12.28 10.04
CA MET A 74 10.21 -11.73 11.40
C MET A 74 8.88 -11.00 11.64
N VAL A 75 8.38 -10.26 10.65
CA VAL A 75 7.04 -9.65 10.72
C VAL A 75 5.95 -10.71 10.88
N LEU A 76 6.00 -11.78 10.08
CA LEU A 76 5.02 -12.88 10.22
C LEU A 76 5.10 -13.56 11.58
N ASP A 77 6.31 -13.78 12.11
CA ASP A 77 6.51 -14.28 13.47
C ASP A 77 5.89 -13.37 14.52
N ALA A 78 6.12 -12.05 14.42
CA ALA A 78 5.57 -11.07 15.35
C ALA A 78 4.03 -11.02 15.28
N ILE A 79 3.45 -11.03 14.08
CA ILE A 79 1.99 -11.06 13.91
C ILE A 79 1.40 -12.29 14.62
N ASN A 80 1.98 -13.47 14.39
CA ASN A 80 1.51 -14.70 15.01
C ASN A 80 1.74 -14.71 16.53
N LYS A 81 2.93 -14.34 17.00
CA LYS A 81 3.32 -14.30 18.42
C LYS A 81 2.44 -13.37 19.24
N HIS A 82 2.08 -12.22 18.69
CA HIS A 82 1.28 -11.21 19.37
C HIS A 82 -0.22 -11.30 19.03
N ASN A 83 -0.64 -12.30 18.24
CA ASN A 83 -2.02 -12.50 17.79
C ASN A 83 -2.64 -11.24 17.18
N LEU A 84 -1.90 -10.59 16.26
CA LEU A 84 -2.33 -9.35 15.63
C LEU A 84 -3.30 -9.63 14.47
N ASP A 85 -4.39 -8.87 14.34
CA ASP A 85 -5.19 -8.82 13.12
C ASP A 85 -4.48 -7.94 12.09
N SER A 86 -3.43 -8.52 11.53
CA SER A 86 -2.55 -7.89 10.56
C SER A 86 -2.06 -8.89 9.53
N ASN A 87 -1.72 -8.38 8.35
CA ASN A 87 -1.07 -9.15 7.30
C ASN A 87 0.23 -8.48 6.85
N LEU A 88 0.98 -9.12 5.97
CA LEU A 88 2.23 -8.58 5.44
C LEU A 88 2.00 -7.92 4.07
N SER A 89 2.53 -6.72 3.85
CA SER A 89 2.79 -6.18 2.50
C SER A 89 4.28 -6.28 2.19
N LEU A 90 4.63 -6.64 0.96
CA LEU A 90 6.01 -6.73 0.49
C LEU A 90 6.16 -6.17 -0.92
N LYS A 91 7.39 -5.81 -1.30
CA LYS A 91 7.71 -5.29 -2.64
C LYS A 91 8.61 -6.29 -3.38
N PRO A 92 8.23 -6.78 -4.58
CA PRO A 92 9.04 -7.72 -5.33
C PRO A 92 10.48 -7.25 -5.59
N THR A 93 10.72 -5.96 -5.80
CA THR A 93 12.08 -5.46 -6.06
C THR A 93 13.01 -5.61 -4.86
N GLN A 94 12.51 -5.52 -3.62
CA GLN A 94 13.26 -5.85 -2.41
C GLN A 94 13.58 -7.35 -2.34
N LEU A 95 12.73 -8.16 -2.95
CA LEU A 95 12.88 -9.62 -3.00
C LEU A 95 13.53 -10.09 -4.31
N GLY A 96 14.23 -9.20 -5.02
CA GLY A 96 15.12 -9.57 -6.11
C GLY A 96 14.45 -9.66 -7.47
N LEU A 97 13.25 -9.09 -7.67
CA LEU A 97 12.54 -9.12 -8.96
C LEU A 97 13.40 -8.61 -10.13
N ILE A 98 14.18 -7.56 -9.90
CA ILE A 98 15.08 -6.96 -10.90
C ILE A 98 16.43 -7.66 -11.02
N ILE A 99 16.76 -8.57 -10.10
CA ILE A 99 18.02 -9.32 -10.09
C ILE A 99 17.81 -10.64 -10.83
N ASP A 100 16.83 -11.42 -10.39
CA ASP A 100 16.55 -12.77 -10.87
C ASP A 100 15.11 -13.13 -10.51
N LYS A 101 14.24 -13.23 -11.53
CA LYS A 101 12.81 -13.49 -11.35
C LYS A 101 12.54 -14.82 -10.65
N GLN A 102 13.37 -15.84 -10.89
CA GLN A 102 13.20 -17.17 -10.29
C GLN A 102 13.58 -17.13 -8.81
N PHE A 103 14.71 -16.52 -8.49
CA PHE A 103 15.12 -16.25 -7.11
C PHE A 103 14.06 -15.44 -6.34
N CYS A 104 13.49 -14.42 -6.95
CA CYS A 104 12.39 -13.66 -6.35
C CYS A 104 11.16 -14.51 -6.04
N GLN A 105 10.76 -15.37 -6.99
CA GLN A 105 9.66 -16.30 -6.79
C GLN A 105 9.93 -17.29 -5.65
N GLU A 106 11.16 -17.80 -5.51
CA GLU A 106 11.56 -18.70 -4.43
C GLU A 106 11.48 -18.03 -3.06
N GLN A 107 12.00 -16.81 -2.94
CA GLN A 107 11.93 -16.04 -1.68
C GLN A 107 10.49 -15.75 -1.27
N ILE A 108 9.65 -15.27 -2.20
CA ILE A 108 8.24 -14.99 -1.89
C ILE A 108 7.48 -16.28 -1.59
N SER A 109 7.79 -17.40 -2.26
CA SER A 109 7.19 -18.71 -1.93
C SER A 109 7.50 -19.11 -0.49
N ALA A 110 8.75 -18.94 -0.03
CA ALA A 110 9.12 -19.23 1.36
C ALA A 110 8.36 -18.35 2.38
N ILE A 111 8.17 -17.06 2.08
CA ILE A 111 7.33 -16.15 2.89
C ILE A 111 5.87 -16.63 2.91
N LEU A 112 5.32 -17.03 1.76
CA LEU A 112 3.95 -17.51 1.62
C LEU A 112 3.69 -18.82 2.35
N GLU A 113 4.64 -19.77 2.33
CA GLU A 113 4.55 -21.01 3.11
C GLU A 113 4.49 -20.71 4.61
N LYS A 114 5.34 -19.80 5.11
CA LYS A 114 5.30 -19.39 6.51
C LYS A 114 3.98 -18.70 6.86
N ALA A 115 3.54 -17.76 6.03
CA ALA A 115 2.26 -17.07 6.22
C ALA A 115 1.09 -18.06 6.24
N LYS A 116 1.10 -19.08 5.37
CA LYS A 116 0.09 -20.14 5.33
C LYS A 116 0.06 -20.94 6.63
N GLY A 117 1.22 -21.28 7.20
CA GLY A 117 1.35 -21.93 8.51
C GLY A 117 0.69 -21.14 9.65
N TYR A 118 0.71 -19.80 9.56
CA TYR A 118 0.05 -18.89 10.51
C TYR A 118 -1.36 -18.46 10.11
N LYS A 119 -1.94 -19.05 9.05
CA LYS A 119 -3.23 -18.63 8.46
C LYS A 119 -3.27 -17.14 8.12
N ASN A 120 -2.11 -16.58 7.77
CA ASN A 120 -1.93 -15.19 7.41
C ASN A 120 -1.89 -15.00 5.87
N PHE A 121 -2.08 -13.76 5.45
CA PHE A 121 -2.12 -13.31 4.07
C PHE A 121 -0.89 -12.47 3.73
N VAL A 122 -0.49 -12.46 2.46
CA VAL A 122 0.58 -11.61 1.96
C VAL A 122 0.09 -10.80 0.76
N ARG A 123 0.29 -9.49 0.82
CA ARG A 123 0.04 -8.56 -0.28
C ARG A 123 1.35 -8.27 -1.01
N ILE A 124 1.35 -8.51 -2.33
CA ILE A 124 2.38 -8.02 -3.22
C ILE A 124 2.03 -6.58 -3.63
N ASP A 125 2.82 -5.62 -3.15
CA ASP A 125 2.69 -4.23 -3.55
C ASP A 125 3.13 -4.03 -5.01
N MET A 126 2.45 -3.10 -5.70
CA MET A 126 2.73 -2.76 -7.08
C MET A 126 3.62 -1.52 -7.11
N GLU A 127 4.72 -1.64 -7.83
CA GLU A 127 5.74 -0.60 -7.94
C GLU A 127 5.53 0.25 -9.21
N ASP A 128 6.58 0.82 -9.80
CA ASP A 128 6.44 1.61 -11.02
C ASP A 128 6.15 0.73 -12.26
N SER A 129 5.81 1.38 -13.37
CA SER A 129 5.37 0.72 -14.59
C SER A 129 6.39 -0.26 -15.18
N SER A 130 7.70 -0.08 -14.91
CA SER A 130 8.75 -0.97 -15.43
C SER A 130 8.68 -2.39 -14.85
N THR A 131 8.04 -2.56 -13.69
CA THR A 131 7.95 -3.85 -12.97
C THR A 131 6.54 -4.44 -12.99
N THR A 132 5.55 -3.73 -13.56
CA THR A 132 4.14 -4.15 -13.50
C THR A 132 3.90 -5.52 -14.13
N ASP A 133 4.41 -5.75 -15.34
CA ASP A 133 4.24 -7.04 -16.04
C ASP A 133 4.90 -8.19 -15.26
N ALA A 134 6.16 -8.00 -14.85
CA ALA A 134 6.89 -9.00 -14.08
C ALA A 134 6.21 -9.32 -12.74
N THR A 135 5.61 -8.32 -12.09
CA THR A 135 4.85 -8.49 -10.84
C THR A 135 3.56 -9.29 -11.05
N LEU A 136 2.81 -9.01 -12.12
CA LEU A 136 1.59 -9.76 -12.44
C LEU A 136 1.89 -11.19 -12.87
N GLU A 137 2.96 -11.41 -13.66
CA GLU A 137 3.45 -12.75 -14.02
C GLU A 137 3.83 -13.56 -12.78
N LEU A 138 4.59 -12.95 -11.87
CA LEU A 138 4.97 -13.54 -10.59
C LEU A 138 3.74 -13.91 -9.75
N HIS A 139 2.78 -12.99 -9.61
CA HIS A 139 1.54 -13.24 -8.89
C HIS A 139 0.78 -14.45 -9.47
N ASN A 140 0.65 -14.54 -10.80
CA ASN A 140 -0.05 -15.66 -11.45
C ASN A 140 0.57 -17.01 -11.06
N LYS A 141 1.90 -17.13 -11.18
CA LYS A 141 2.63 -18.35 -10.80
C LYS A 141 2.47 -18.71 -9.32
N LEU A 142 2.47 -17.71 -8.44
CA LEU A 142 2.25 -17.95 -7.02
C LEU A 142 0.81 -18.37 -6.73
N LYS A 143 -0.18 -17.77 -7.40
CA LYS A 143 -1.61 -18.04 -7.20
C LYS A 143 -2.01 -19.48 -7.56
N GLU A 144 -1.27 -20.14 -8.47
CA GLU A 144 -1.43 -21.56 -8.77
C GLU A 144 -1.22 -22.47 -7.55
N ARG A 145 -0.44 -22.00 -6.56
CA ARG A 145 0.00 -22.79 -5.40
C ARG A 145 -0.52 -22.24 -4.07
N TYR A 146 -0.75 -20.93 -4.02
CA TYR A 146 -1.07 -20.19 -2.80
C TYR A 146 -2.43 -19.49 -2.91
N SER A 147 -3.31 -19.74 -1.93
CA SER A 147 -4.58 -19.02 -1.78
C SER A 147 -4.46 -17.75 -0.94
N ASN A 148 -3.39 -17.63 -0.15
CA ASN A 148 -3.13 -16.56 0.80
C ASN A 148 -2.23 -15.44 0.25
N VAL A 149 -2.30 -15.19 -1.06
CA VAL A 149 -1.58 -14.13 -1.76
C VAL A 149 -2.55 -13.26 -2.54
N GLY A 150 -2.22 -11.98 -2.67
CA GLY A 150 -2.88 -11.08 -3.62
C GLY A 150 -1.97 -9.96 -4.06
N VAL A 151 -2.43 -9.17 -5.03
CA VAL A 151 -1.62 -8.15 -5.71
C VAL A 151 -2.27 -6.77 -5.64
N VAL A 152 -1.47 -5.72 -5.74
CA VAL A 152 -1.95 -4.33 -5.90
C VAL A 152 -2.14 -4.00 -7.37
N VAL A 153 -3.12 -3.16 -7.68
CA VAL A 153 -3.30 -2.53 -8.99
C VAL A 153 -3.53 -1.01 -8.84
N GLN A 154 -3.11 -0.24 -9.84
CA GLN A 154 -2.97 1.22 -9.73
C GLN A 154 -3.87 1.96 -10.75
N ALA A 155 -4.97 2.54 -10.31
CA ALA A 155 -6.00 3.13 -11.18
C ALA A 155 -5.53 4.28 -12.09
N TYR A 156 -4.38 4.91 -11.83
CA TYR A 156 -3.82 5.94 -12.69
C TYR A 156 -3.21 5.39 -13.99
N LEU A 157 -2.91 4.08 -14.10
CA LEU A 157 -2.40 3.51 -15.34
C LEU A 157 -3.57 3.16 -16.27
N LYS A 158 -3.43 3.51 -17.55
CA LYS A 158 -4.43 3.22 -18.59
C LYS A 158 -4.65 1.70 -18.78
N ARG A 159 -3.63 0.90 -18.48
CA ARG A 159 -3.66 -0.58 -18.59
C ARG A 159 -4.51 -1.27 -17.51
N THR A 160 -4.71 -0.64 -16.35
CA THR A 160 -5.17 -1.33 -15.14
C THR A 160 -6.54 -2.00 -15.28
N TYR A 161 -7.49 -1.39 -15.98
CA TYR A 161 -8.79 -2.02 -16.21
C TYR A 161 -8.63 -3.36 -16.94
N ASN A 162 -7.85 -3.39 -18.02
CA ASN A 162 -7.61 -4.60 -18.81
C ASN A 162 -6.81 -5.66 -18.04
N ASP A 163 -5.85 -5.25 -17.21
CA ASP A 163 -5.12 -6.18 -16.35
C ASP A 163 -6.07 -6.85 -15.35
N VAL A 164 -6.97 -6.07 -14.72
CA VAL A 164 -7.99 -6.59 -13.81
C VAL A 164 -8.94 -7.57 -14.51
N GLU A 165 -9.38 -7.28 -15.74
CA GLU A 165 -10.23 -8.24 -16.50
C GLU A 165 -9.56 -9.59 -16.73
N LYS A 166 -8.24 -9.59 -16.97
CA LYS A 166 -7.47 -10.84 -17.11
C LYS A 166 -7.31 -11.54 -15.76
N GLN A 167 -6.91 -10.79 -14.73
CA GLN A 167 -6.59 -11.29 -13.40
C GLN A 167 -7.84 -11.78 -12.63
N ASN A 168 -9.03 -11.25 -12.93
CA ASN A 168 -10.29 -11.66 -12.30
C ASN A 168 -10.62 -13.13 -12.55
N LYS A 169 -10.16 -13.69 -13.67
CA LYS A 169 -10.36 -15.11 -14.02
C LYS A 169 -9.62 -16.06 -13.06
N LEU A 170 -8.68 -15.55 -12.27
CA LEU A 170 -7.87 -16.33 -11.33
C LEU A 170 -8.41 -16.31 -9.88
N GLY A 171 -9.53 -15.62 -9.62
CA GLY A 171 -10.02 -15.43 -8.24
C GLY A 171 -9.07 -14.54 -7.42
N THR A 172 -8.47 -13.55 -8.06
CA THR A 172 -7.46 -12.65 -7.48
C THR A 172 -8.04 -11.84 -6.33
N ASN A 173 -7.29 -11.78 -5.23
CA ASN A 173 -7.55 -10.83 -4.14
C ASN A 173 -6.77 -9.55 -4.45
N TYR A 174 -7.41 -8.39 -4.56
CA TYR A 174 -6.77 -7.13 -4.93
C TYR A 174 -6.61 -6.16 -3.76
N ARG A 175 -5.62 -5.27 -3.88
CA ARG A 175 -5.69 -3.91 -3.34
C ARG A 175 -5.73 -2.95 -4.52
N LEU A 176 -6.78 -2.15 -4.64
CA LEU A 176 -6.90 -1.13 -5.67
C LEU A 176 -6.53 0.23 -5.07
N CYS A 177 -5.45 0.83 -5.57
CA CYS A 177 -5.04 2.18 -5.19
C CYS A 177 -5.04 3.12 -6.40
N LYS A 178 -4.76 4.41 -6.21
CA LYS A 178 -4.59 5.34 -7.34
C LYS A 178 -3.27 5.06 -8.09
N GLY A 179 -2.18 4.82 -7.38
CA GLY A 179 -0.82 4.88 -7.92
C GLY A 179 -0.10 6.13 -7.45
N ILE A 180 1.22 6.02 -7.31
CA ILE A 180 2.07 7.02 -6.64
C ILE A 180 3.34 7.40 -7.42
N TYR A 181 3.68 6.63 -8.45
CA TYR A 181 4.92 6.84 -9.20
C TYR A 181 4.75 7.95 -10.25
N VAL A 182 5.87 8.53 -10.70
CA VAL A 182 5.85 9.55 -11.74
C VAL A 182 6.03 8.87 -13.08
N GLU A 183 4.92 8.65 -13.79
CA GLU A 183 4.88 7.94 -15.07
C GLU A 183 4.73 8.89 -16.27
N PRO A 184 5.00 8.46 -17.51
CA PRO A 184 4.63 9.21 -18.71
C PRO A 184 3.11 9.37 -18.91
N ALA A 185 2.66 10.42 -19.60
CA ALA A 185 1.24 10.64 -19.93
C ALA A 185 0.70 9.64 -20.96
N GLU A 186 1.60 9.01 -21.71
CA GLU A 186 1.35 7.94 -22.66
C GLU A 186 0.68 6.75 -21.95
N ILE A 187 1.16 6.39 -20.76
CA ILE A 187 0.73 5.20 -20.02
C ILE A 187 -0.14 5.51 -18.79
N ALA A 188 -0.13 6.75 -18.28
CA ALA A 188 -0.84 7.15 -17.08
C ALA A 188 -1.76 8.35 -17.31
N PHE A 189 -2.95 8.31 -16.71
CA PHE A 189 -3.85 9.45 -16.59
C PHE A 189 -3.20 10.56 -15.74
N LYS A 190 -3.33 11.80 -16.20
CA LYS A 190 -2.75 12.98 -15.52
C LYS A 190 -3.77 13.80 -14.78
N GLU A 191 -5.01 13.79 -15.26
CA GLU A 191 -6.07 14.52 -14.61
C GLU A 191 -6.66 13.75 -13.44
N ARG A 192 -6.87 14.46 -12.33
CA ARG A 192 -7.39 13.86 -11.09
C ARG A 192 -8.71 13.13 -11.32
N GLN A 193 -9.58 13.66 -12.17
CA GLN A 193 -10.88 13.07 -12.43
C GLN A 193 -10.78 11.80 -13.28
N GLU A 194 -9.91 11.76 -14.29
CA GLU A 194 -9.66 10.55 -15.08
C GLU A 194 -9.19 9.38 -14.20
N VAL A 195 -8.27 9.64 -13.25
CA VAL A 195 -7.81 8.65 -12.28
C VAL A 195 -8.96 8.15 -11.40
N ARG A 196 -9.86 9.05 -10.98
CA ARG A 196 -11.01 8.70 -10.14
C ARG A 196 -12.05 7.87 -10.90
N ASP A 197 -12.33 8.27 -12.14
CA ASP A 197 -13.28 7.58 -12.99
C ASP A 197 -12.78 6.17 -13.31
N ASN A 198 -11.49 6.03 -13.65
CA ASN A 198 -10.89 4.72 -13.85
C ASN A 198 -10.86 3.89 -12.55
N PHE A 199 -10.60 4.51 -11.39
CA PHE A 199 -10.66 3.80 -10.10
C PHE A 199 -12.05 3.20 -9.84
N LEU A 200 -13.12 4.00 -9.98
CA LEU A 200 -14.49 3.51 -9.74
C LEU A 200 -14.91 2.50 -10.80
N LYS A 201 -14.53 2.71 -12.07
CA LYS A 201 -14.76 1.75 -13.15
C LYS A 201 -14.09 0.40 -12.89
N THR A 202 -12.82 0.41 -12.47
CA THR A 202 -12.07 -0.81 -12.11
C THR A 202 -12.65 -1.47 -10.86
N LEU A 203 -13.03 -0.70 -9.84
CA LEU A 203 -13.68 -1.21 -8.65
C LEU A 203 -15.00 -1.93 -8.99
N GLU A 204 -15.83 -1.31 -9.83
CA GLU A 204 -17.09 -1.89 -10.30
C GLU A 204 -16.84 -3.23 -11.00
N LYS A 205 -15.83 -3.31 -11.88
CA LYS A 205 -15.46 -4.54 -12.57
C LYS A 205 -15.00 -5.65 -11.61
N ILE A 206 -14.19 -5.32 -10.60
CA ILE A 206 -13.77 -6.30 -9.58
C ILE A 206 -14.98 -6.85 -8.82
N PHE A 207 -15.96 -6.00 -8.48
CA PHE A 207 -17.19 -6.42 -7.83
C PHE A 207 -18.03 -7.35 -8.70
N ASP A 208 -18.24 -6.97 -9.96
CA ASP A 208 -19.04 -7.73 -10.93
C ASP A 208 -18.48 -9.13 -11.14
N ASP A 209 -17.14 -9.28 -11.15
CA ASP A 209 -16.49 -10.57 -11.38
C ASP A 209 -16.27 -11.41 -10.11
N GLY A 210 -16.88 -11.06 -8.97
CA GLY A 210 -16.84 -11.94 -7.78
C GLY A 210 -15.58 -11.84 -6.91
N ASN A 211 -14.58 -11.04 -7.28
CA ASN A 211 -13.29 -10.96 -6.60
C ASN A 211 -13.30 -10.09 -5.33
N TYR A 212 -12.32 -10.30 -4.43
CA TYR A 212 -12.13 -9.51 -3.20
C TYR A 212 -11.28 -8.27 -3.47
N VAL A 213 -11.61 -7.14 -2.84
CA VAL A 213 -10.84 -5.89 -3.00
C VAL A 213 -10.64 -5.10 -1.71
N GLY A 214 -9.39 -4.75 -1.44
CA GLY A 214 -9.02 -3.64 -0.57
C GLY A 214 -9.10 -2.31 -1.33
N ILE A 215 -10.04 -1.45 -0.96
CA ILE A 215 -10.27 -0.14 -1.57
C ILE A 215 -9.32 0.86 -0.90
N ALA A 216 -8.12 1.05 -1.47
CA ALA A 216 -7.06 1.84 -0.87
C ALA A 216 -7.11 3.32 -1.32
N THR A 217 -7.73 4.18 -0.51
CA THR A 217 -7.89 5.60 -0.83
C THR A 217 -8.20 6.46 0.40
N HIS A 218 -7.72 7.72 0.37
CA HIS A 218 -8.09 8.79 1.32
C HIS A 218 -9.01 9.85 0.69
N ASP A 219 -9.38 9.66 -0.58
CA ASP A 219 -10.17 10.63 -1.34
C ASP A 219 -11.66 10.46 -1.03
N ASP A 220 -12.29 11.48 -0.45
CA ASP A 220 -13.71 11.46 -0.05
C ASP A 220 -14.62 11.14 -1.23
N TYR A 221 -14.27 11.59 -2.44
CA TYR A 221 -15.01 11.30 -3.66
C TYR A 221 -15.03 9.79 -3.96
N LEU A 222 -13.88 9.13 -3.81
CA LEU A 222 -13.76 7.70 -4.06
C LEU A 222 -14.38 6.86 -2.96
N VAL A 223 -14.27 7.29 -1.70
CA VAL A 223 -14.96 6.62 -0.59
C VAL A 223 -16.47 6.69 -0.78
N LYS A 224 -17.00 7.87 -1.12
CA LYS A 224 -18.43 8.04 -1.44
C LYS A 224 -18.86 7.18 -2.64
N GLY A 225 -18.10 7.21 -3.73
CA GLY A 225 -18.39 6.38 -4.90
C GLY A 225 -18.35 4.88 -4.61
N ALA A 226 -17.41 4.43 -3.77
CA ALA A 226 -17.35 3.04 -3.33
C ALA A 226 -18.58 2.66 -2.49
N TYR A 227 -19.02 3.52 -1.55
CA TYR A 227 -20.23 3.31 -0.76
C TYR A 227 -21.47 3.17 -1.66
N GLU A 228 -21.57 4.02 -2.68
CA GLU A 228 -22.66 3.98 -3.66
C GLU A 228 -22.65 2.69 -4.47
N LEU A 229 -21.48 2.24 -4.96
CA LEU A 229 -21.33 0.97 -5.67
C LEU A 229 -21.68 -0.24 -4.78
N ILE A 230 -21.17 -0.28 -3.55
CA ILE A 230 -21.45 -1.33 -2.57
C ILE A 230 -22.95 -1.45 -2.33
N ARG A 231 -23.65 -0.32 -2.10
CA ARG A 231 -25.09 -0.29 -1.88
C ARG A 231 -25.87 -0.69 -3.14
N LYS A 232 -25.54 -0.09 -4.29
CA LYS A 232 -26.23 -0.33 -5.57
C LYS A 232 -26.18 -1.79 -5.99
N LYS A 233 -25.04 -2.45 -5.77
CA LYS A 233 -24.83 -3.86 -6.16
C LYS A 233 -25.01 -4.86 -5.01
N ASN A 234 -25.43 -4.40 -3.84
CA ASN A 234 -25.60 -5.23 -2.64
C ASN A 234 -24.35 -6.09 -2.32
N ILE A 235 -23.16 -5.48 -2.36
CA ILE A 235 -21.90 -6.19 -2.15
C ILE A 235 -21.76 -6.58 -0.67
N SER A 236 -21.58 -7.87 -0.42
CA SER A 236 -21.32 -8.40 0.93
C SER A 236 -20.07 -7.78 1.56
N LYS A 237 -20.13 -7.48 2.87
CA LYS A 237 -18.98 -7.02 3.66
C LYS A 237 -17.81 -8.01 3.69
N SER A 238 -18.03 -9.28 3.34
CA SER A 238 -16.95 -10.28 3.21
C SER A 238 -16.14 -10.16 1.91
N ARG A 239 -16.59 -9.34 0.94
CA ARG A 239 -15.97 -9.19 -0.38
C ARG A 239 -15.09 -7.96 -0.52
N TYR A 240 -14.99 -7.12 0.50
CA TYR A 240 -14.14 -5.94 0.46
C TYR A 240 -13.66 -5.50 1.84
N GLU A 241 -12.70 -4.59 1.82
CA GLU A 241 -12.36 -3.73 2.96
C GLU A 241 -11.92 -2.36 2.42
N PHE A 242 -12.01 -1.32 3.24
CA PHE A 242 -11.33 -0.06 2.95
C PHE A 242 -9.89 -0.13 3.43
N GLN A 243 -9.00 0.61 2.79
CA GLN A 243 -7.60 0.66 3.20
C GLN A 243 -7.07 2.09 3.19
N MET A 244 -6.31 2.44 4.22
CA MET A 244 -5.70 3.76 4.39
C MET A 244 -4.29 3.63 4.94
N LEU A 245 -3.49 4.67 4.78
CA LEU A 245 -2.17 4.78 5.37
C LEU A 245 -2.29 5.20 6.84
N TYR A 246 -1.35 4.73 7.66
CA TYR A 246 -1.23 5.15 9.04
C TYR A 246 -1.06 6.68 9.15
N GLY A 247 -1.78 7.30 10.09
CA GLY A 247 -1.72 8.75 10.35
C GLY A 247 -2.38 9.67 9.32
N VAL A 248 -3.05 9.14 8.30
CA VAL A 248 -3.68 9.93 7.23
C VAL A 248 -5.20 9.91 7.34
N LYS A 249 -5.81 11.11 7.44
CA LYS A 249 -7.27 11.32 7.53
C LYS A 249 -7.96 10.36 8.52
N GLU A 250 -7.46 10.34 9.74
CA GLU A 250 -7.95 9.46 10.81
C GLU A 250 -9.46 9.63 11.07
N ASP A 251 -9.99 10.84 10.96
CA ASP A 251 -11.44 11.09 11.08
C ASP A 251 -12.26 10.32 10.03
N LEU A 252 -11.75 10.22 8.80
CA LEU A 252 -12.39 9.45 7.73
C LEU A 252 -12.26 7.94 7.98
N ARG A 253 -11.10 7.48 8.46
CA ARG A 253 -10.90 6.09 8.90
C ARG A 253 -11.92 5.72 9.97
N ASP A 254 -12.01 6.54 11.02
CA ASP A 254 -12.87 6.27 12.17
C ASP A 254 -14.34 6.28 11.78
N LYS A 255 -14.73 7.19 10.87
CA LYS A 255 -16.06 7.16 10.25
C LYS A 255 -16.33 5.85 9.51
N ILE A 256 -15.43 5.41 8.62
CA ILE A 256 -15.62 4.17 7.86
C ILE A 256 -15.76 2.96 8.80
N ASN A 257 -14.98 2.92 9.87
CA ASN A 257 -15.06 1.90 10.90
C ASN A 257 -16.41 1.94 11.64
N ALA A 258 -16.86 3.14 12.04
CA ALA A 258 -18.14 3.36 12.73
C ALA A 258 -19.35 3.01 11.84
N ASP A 259 -19.25 3.24 10.53
CA ASP A 259 -20.23 2.81 9.52
C ASP A 259 -20.25 1.26 9.35
N GLY A 260 -19.38 0.55 10.08
CA GLY A 260 -19.35 -0.90 10.18
C GLY A 260 -18.67 -1.58 8.99
N HIS A 261 -17.85 -0.86 8.24
CA HIS A 261 -17.03 -1.43 7.18
C HIS A 261 -15.68 -1.87 7.73
N LYS A 262 -15.17 -3.03 7.29
CA LYS A 262 -13.79 -3.44 7.59
C LYS A 262 -12.83 -2.41 7.02
N ILE A 263 -11.91 -1.91 7.84
CA ILE A 263 -10.86 -1.00 7.42
C ILE A 263 -9.48 -1.51 7.84
N ARG A 264 -8.54 -1.53 6.89
CA ARG A 264 -7.15 -1.92 7.10
C ARG A 264 -6.22 -0.73 7.02
N ILE A 265 -5.35 -0.58 8.01
CA ILE A 265 -4.32 0.46 8.00
C ILE A 265 -2.98 -0.11 7.55
N TYR A 266 -2.37 0.56 6.57
CA TYR A 266 -1.00 0.30 6.13
C TYR A 266 -0.04 0.97 7.11
N VAL A 267 0.69 0.14 7.84
CA VAL A 267 1.59 0.51 8.94
C VAL A 267 3.04 0.30 8.47
N PRO A 268 3.66 1.34 7.90
CA PRO A 268 5.06 1.28 7.50
C PRO A 268 5.96 1.47 8.72
N PHE A 269 7.08 0.76 8.78
CA PHE A 269 8.08 0.89 9.84
C PHE A 269 9.48 0.52 9.32
N GLY A 270 10.53 0.90 10.02
CA GLY A 270 11.91 0.52 9.69
C GLY A 270 12.87 1.70 9.56
N GLU A 271 14.15 1.40 9.49
CA GLU A 271 15.23 2.41 9.48
C GLU A 271 15.23 3.29 8.21
N HIS A 272 14.71 2.77 7.09
CA HIS A 272 14.67 3.49 5.82
C HIS A 272 13.47 4.45 5.67
N TRP A 273 12.92 4.93 6.78
CA TRP A 273 11.76 5.83 6.81
C TRP A 273 11.92 7.13 6.03
N TYR A 274 13.16 7.63 5.88
CA TYR A 274 13.42 8.95 5.30
C TYR A 274 12.95 9.05 3.85
N LYS A 275 13.37 8.12 2.97
CA LYS A 275 13.02 8.14 1.55
C LYS A 275 11.53 7.90 1.33
N TYR A 276 10.92 7.03 2.14
CA TYR A 276 9.47 6.83 2.17
C TYR A 276 8.73 8.14 2.51
N SER A 277 9.16 8.82 3.56
CA SER A 277 8.55 10.06 4.04
C SER A 277 8.67 11.19 3.03
N ILE A 278 9.81 11.35 2.37
CA ILE A 278 9.99 12.35 1.30
C ILE A 278 9.01 12.12 0.14
N ARG A 279 8.84 10.88 -0.33
CA ARG A 279 7.86 10.55 -1.39
C ARG A 279 6.43 10.92 -0.94
N ARG A 280 6.07 10.63 0.31
CA ARG A 280 4.76 11.01 0.88
C ARG A 280 4.55 12.53 0.98
N LEU A 281 5.59 13.27 1.35
CA LEU A 281 5.52 14.75 1.42
C LEU A 281 5.31 15.37 0.03
N GLN A 282 5.93 14.80 -1.00
CA GLN A 282 5.77 15.27 -2.38
C GLN A 282 4.34 15.09 -2.91
N GLU A 283 3.62 14.08 -2.42
CA GLU A 283 2.25 13.79 -2.82
C GLU A 283 1.20 14.68 -2.15
N ASN A 284 1.58 15.40 -1.09
CA ASN A 284 0.65 16.19 -0.30
C ASN A 284 1.14 17.65 -0.19
N PRO A 285 0.88 18.48 -1.22
CA PRO A 285 1.33 19.88 -1.24
C PRO A 285 0.80 20.70 -0.06
N ASN A 286 -0.38 20.36 0.47
CA ASN A 286 -0.89 20.96 1.70
C ASN A 286 -0.02 20.63 2.92
N MET A 287 0.52 19.41 3.00
CA MET A 287 1.42 19.00 4.09
C MET A 287 2.75 19.74 4.00
N ALA A 288 3.30 19.88 2.80
CA ALA A 288 4.52 20.65 2.58
C ALA A 288 4.31 22.16 2.85
N TRP A 289 3.09 22.68 2.62
CA TRP A 289 2.66 24.00 3.09
C TRP A 289 2.55 24.12 4.61
N TYR A 290 2.03 23.10 5.32
CA TYR A 290 2.04 23.08 6.79
C TYR A 290 3.45 23.01 7.39
N ILE A 291 4.37 22.29 6.74
CA ILE A 291 5.78 22.21 7.15
C ILE A 291 6.46 23.57 7.01
N THR A 292 6.27 24.24 5.87
CA THR A 292 6.80 25.60 5.68
C THR A 292 6.18 26.57 6.70
N LYS A 293 4.86 26.56 6.89
CA LYS A 293 4.19 27.44 7.86
C LYS A 293 4.64 27.21 9.31
N SER A 294 4.84 25.96 9.73
CA SER A 294 5.30 25.64 11.09
C SER A 294 6.74 26.10 11.35
N ILE A 295 7.64 26.02 10.37
CA ILE A 295 9.01 26.52 10.49
C ILE A 295 9.03 28.06 10.60
N PHE A 296 8.19 28.75 9.81
CA PHE A 296 8.09 30.22 9.85
C PHE A 296 7.22 30.78 11.00
N SER A 297 6.48 29.93 11.72
CA SER A 297 5.78 30.33 12.96
C SER A 297 6.66 30.21 14.22
N PHE A 298 7.87 29.64 14.10
CA PHE A 298 8.90 29.65 15.14
C PHE A 298 9.96 30.76 14.91
N SER A 299 9.65 31.77 14.09
CA SER A 299 10.45 32.99 13.89
C SER A 299 9.75 34.19 14.52
#